data_AF-A0A920VT32-F1
#
_entry.id   AF-A0A920VT32-F1
#
_cell.length_a   1.000
_cell.length_b   1.000
_cell.length_c   1.000
_cell.angle_alpha   90.00
_cell.angle_beta   90.00
_cell.angle_gamma   90.00
#
_symmetry.space_group_name_H-M   'P 1'
#
loop_
_entity.id
_entity.type
_entity.pdbx_description
1 polymer ?
#
loop_
_entity_poly.entity_id
_entity_poly.type
_entity_poly.pdbx_seq_one_letter_code
_entity_poly.pdbx_strand_id
1 'polypeptide(L)'
;MLFFPRFVRPFIEHGLIFFRNQELTPDDHLRFAKRWGEININRFFAKVEGHEQIAEVKKDTDQEINIGGAWHTDHSYDQIPAMGSILLARETPKTGGDTLFANMYRAYESLSDGLKGTLESMNACHSSSPLFFGAQNRLCRGF
;
A
#
# COMPACT_ATOMS: atom_id res chain seq x y z
N MET A 1 -1.47 30.56 -4.21
CA MET A 1 -2.51 29.70 -4.79
C MET A 1 -1.92 28.30 -4.91
N LEU A 2 -2.27 27.38 -4.02
CA LEU A 2 -1.72 26.02 -4.04
C LEU A 2 -2.24 25.31 -5.30
N PHE A 3 -1.34 24.95 -6.22
CA PHE A 3 -1.69 24.19 -7.40
C PHE A 3 -2.03 22.77 -6.97
N PHE A 4 -3.32 22.48 -6.71
CA PHE A 4 -3.76 21.12 -6.46
C PHE A 4 -3.57 20.30 -7.73
N PRO A 5 -2.74 19.25 -7.72
CA PRO A 5 -2.56 18.42 -8.89
C PRO A 5 -3.90 17.82 -9.31
N ARG A 6 -4.19 17.84 -10.62
CA ARG A 6 -5.48 17.37 -11.19
C ARG A 6 -5.82 15.92 -10.85
N PHE A 7 -4.84 15.12 -10.44
CA PHE A 7 -5.00 13.71 -10.08
C PHE A 7 -5.49 13.48 -8.64
N VAL A 8 -5.44 14.49 -7.76
CA VAL A 8 -5.79 14.29 -6.34
C VAL A 8 -7.28 13.98 -6.16
N ARG A 9 -8.15 14.75 -6.83
CA ARG A 9 -9.61 14.54 -6.73
C ARG A 9 -10.02 13.14 -7.23
N PRO A 10 -9.64 12.71 -8.45
CA PRO A 10 -9.96 11.35 -8.90
C PRO A 10 -9.40 10.27 -7.96
N PHE A 11 -8.26 10.50 -7.30
CA PHE A 11 -7.69 9.51 -6.39
C PHE A 11 -8.53 9.38 -5.12
N ILE A 12 -8.98 10.51 -4.57
CA ILE A 12 -9.89 10.51 -3.41
C ILE A 12 -11.23 9.85 -3.77
N GLU A 13 -11.78 10.12 -4.95
CA GLU A 13 -13.08 9.60 -5.39
C GLU A 13 -13.04 8.09 -5.72
N HIS A 14 -11.92 7.58 -6.25
CA HIS A 14 -11.82 6.21 -6.75
C HIS A 14 -10.92 5.28 -5.91
N GLY A 15 -10.00 5.83 -5.11
CA GLY A 15 -9.01 5.09 -4.32
C GLY A 15 -7.85 4.49 -5.13
N LEU A 16 -7.92 4.50 -6.47
CA LEU A 16 -6.92 3.91 -7.36
C LEU A 16 -6.90 4.63 -8.71
N ILE A 17 -5.71 4.94 -9.22
CA ILE A 17 -5.51 5.54 -10.55
C ILE A 17 -4.38 4.80 -11.27
N PHE A 18 -4.58 4.51 -12.56
CA PHE A 18 -3.53 4.02 -13.45
C PHE A 18 -3.15 5.09 -14.46
N PHE A 19 -1.86 5.40 -14.55
CA PHE A 19 -1.29 6.17 -15.65
C PHE A 19 -0.65 5.17 -16.62
N ARG A 20 -1.21 5.07 -17.83
CA ARG A 20 -0.74 4.11 -18.85
C ARG A 20 0.49 4.67 -19.58
N ASN A 21 1.36 3.77 -20.04
CA ASN A 21 2.49 4.09 -20.93
C ASN A 21 3.41 5.20 -20.40
N GLN A 22 3.80 5.11 -19.14
CA GLN A 22 4.70 6.08 -18.51
C GLN A 22 6.13 5.55 -18.47
N GLU A 23 7.06 6.29 -19.07
CA GLU A 23 8.50 6.03 -19.00
C GLU A 23 9.15 7.07 -18.09
N LEU A 24 9.19 6.78 -16.79
CA LEU A 24 9.75 7.69 -15.78
C LEU A 24 11.12 7.19 -15.34
N THR A 25 12.09 8.08 -15.18
CA THR A 25 13.32 7.77 -14.44
C THR A 25 13.00 7.61 -12.94
N PRO A 26 13.89 6.98 -12.13
CA PRO A 26 13.75 6.97 -10.68
C PRO A 26 13.58 8.39 -10.07
N ASP A 27 14.31 9.39 -10.58
CA ASP A 27 14.16 10.78 -10.15
C ASP A 27 12.79 11.38 -10.52
N ASP A 28 12.26 11.07 -11.71
CA ASP A 28 10.92 11.49 -12.10
C ASP A 28 9.85 10.85 -11.21
N HIS A 29 10.03 9.58 -10.86
CA HIS A 29 9.16 8.86 -9.94
C HIS A 29 9.14 9.52 -8.55
N LEU A 30 10.32 9.83 -8.00
CA LEU A 30 10.42 10.53 -6.71
C LEU A 30 9.83 11.94 -6.77
N ARG A 31 10.09 12.68 -7.85
CA ARG A 31 9.53 14.02 -8.06
C ARG A 31 8.01 13.98 -8.15
N PHE A 32 7.43 12.94 -8.74
CA PHE A 32 5.99 12.73 -8.75
C PHE A 32 5.46 12.40 -7.35
N ALA A 33 6.08 11.45 -6.64
CA ALA A 33 5.68 11.04 -5.31
C ALA A 33 5.71 12.20 -4.29
N LYS A 34 6.75 13.04 -4.34
CA LYS A 34 6.89 14.23 -3.48
C LYS A 34 5.82 15.31 -3.69
N ARG A 35 4.99 15.22 -4.74
CA ARG A 35 3.81 16.09 -4.91
C ARG A 35 2.64 15.69 -4.02
N TRP A 36 2.66 14.48 -3.47
CA TRP A 36 1.64 13.95 -2.58
C TRP A 36 2.00 14.11 -1.10
N GLY A 37 3.30 14.08 -0.77
CA GLY A 37 3.79 14.26 0.60
C GLY A 37 5.21 13.73 0.78
N GLU A 38 5.63 13.64 2.04
CA GLU A 38 6.88 13.00 2.45
C GLU A 38 6.86 11.50 2.14
N ILE A 39 8.03 10.93 1.82
CA ILE A 39 8.14 9.51 1.48
C ILE A 39 8.33 8.68 2.76
N ASN A 40 7.42 7.73 3.00
CA ASN A 40 7.63 6.67 4.00
C ASN A 40 8.64 5.65 3.43
N ILE A 41 9.81 5.53 4.06
CA ILE A 41 10.87 4.63 3.61
C ILE A 41 10.57 3.20 4.04
N ASN A 42 10.41 2.31 3.06
CA ASN A 42 10.19 0.89 3.31
C ASN A 42 11.41 0.24 4.01
N ARG A 43 11.14 -0.60 5.02
CA ARG A 43 12.18 -1.23 5.86
C ARG A 43 12.49 -2.68 5.46
N PHE A 44 11.72 -3.25 4.54
CA PHE A 44 11.71 -4.69 4.24
C PHE A 44 12.25 -5.03 2.85
N PHE A 45 12.04 -4.14 1.88
CA PHE A 45 12.46 -4.36 0.50
C PHE A 45 13.84 -3.79 0.23
N ALA A 46 14.50 -4.37 -0.78
CA ALA A 46 15.72 -3.79 -1.32
C ALA A 46 15.44 -2.39 -1.87
N LYS A 47 16.45 -1.52 -1.80
CA LYS A 47 16.37 -0.17 -2.37
C LYS A 47 16.85 -0.22 -3.82
N VAL A 48 16.26 0.62 -4.67
CA VAL A 48 16.83 0.86 -6.01
C VAL A 48 18.20 1.53 -5.86
N GLU A 49 19.19 1.08 -6.62
CA GLU A 49 20.55 1.61 -6.55
C GLU A 49 20.57 3.13 -6.76
N GLY A 50 21.27 3.85 -5.87
CA GLY A 50 21.32 5.32 -5.86
C GLY A 50 20.04 6.02 -5.38
N HIS A 51 18.96 5.29 -5.08
CA HIS A 51 17.65 5.86 -4.77
C HIS A 51 17.03 5.21 -3.52
N GLU A 52 17.54 5.58 -2.34
CA GLU A 52 17.15 4.94 -1.08
C GLU A 52 15.67 5.09 -0.69
N GLN A 53 14.98 6.04 -1.29
CA GLN A 53 13.56 6.31 -1.08
C GLN A 53 12.65 5.43 -1.95
N ILE A 54 13.20 4.59 -2.83
CA ILE A 54 12.45 3.71 -3.72
C ILE A 54 12.69 2.26 -3.32
N ALA A 55 11.62 1.59 -2.92
CA ALA A 55 11.60 0.16 -2.67
C ALA A 55 11.45 -0.62 -3.98
N GLU A 56 12.27 -1.64 -4.17
CA GLU A 56 12.20 -2.55 -5.31
C GLU A 56 11.32 -3.76 -4.97
N VAL A 57 10.19 -3.89 -5.66
CA VAL A 57 9.34 -5.09 -5.62
C VAL A 57 9.78 -6.00 -6.75
N LYS A 58 10.73 -6.89 -6.44
CA LYS A 58 11.33 -7.81 -7.40
C LYS A 58 11.02 -9.25 -7.03
N LYS A 59 10.63 -10.04 -8.04
CA LYS A 59 10.46 -11.48 -7.93
C LYS A 59 11.29 -12.18 -8.99
N ASP A 60 12.30 -12.92 -8.57
CA ASP A 60 13.14 -13.72 -9.47
C ASP A 60 12.41 -15.01 -9.89
N THR A 61 12.87 -15.63 -10.98
CA THR A 61 12.19 -16.78 -11.61
C THR A 61 12.20 -18.04 -10.73
N ASP A 62 13.17 -18.17 -9.85
CA ASP A 62 13.36 -19.29 -8.93
C ASP A 62 12.65 -19.09 -7.57
N GLN A 63 12.11 -17.88 -7.32
CA GLN A 63 11.38 -17.61 -6.09
C GLN A 63 9.97 -18.22 -6.13
N GLU A 64 9.68 -19.11 -5.19
CA GLU A 64 8.39 -19.79 -5.08
C GLU A 64 7.34 -18.97 -4.29
N ILE A 65 7.79 -18.07 -3.42
CA ILE A 65 6.91 -17.25 -2.57
C ILE A 65 6.59 -15.92 -3.27
N ASN A 66 5.31 -15.53 -3.22
CA ASN A 66 4.87 -14.25 -3.77
C ASN A 66 4.93 -13.14 -2.70
N ILE A 67 5.51 -11.99 -3.06
CA ILE A 67 5.46 -10.78 -2.24
C ILE A 67 4.03 -10.23 -2.29
N GLY A 68 3.45 -9.94 -1.12
CA GLY A 68 2.08 -9.40 -1.05
C GLY A 68 1.00 -10.38 -1.48
N GLY A 69 1.24 -11.71 -1.39
CA GLY A 69 0.30 -12.74 -1.83
C GLY A 69 -1.00 -12.86 -1.02
N ALA A 70 -1.11 -12.15 0.11
CA ALA A 70 -2.33 -12.06 0.91
C ALA A 70 -2.94 -10.66 0.84
N TRP A 71 -4.24 -10.52 1.07
CA TRP A 71 -4.89 -9.21 1.17
C TRP A 71 -4.30 -8.39 2.31
N HIS A 72 -3.83 -7.18 2.00
CA HIS A 72 -3.24 -6.26 2.96
C HIS A 72 -3.36 -4.81 2.48
N THR A 73 -3.03 -3.87 3.36
CA THR A 73 -2.69 -2.50 3.01
C THR A 73 -1.33 -2.17 3.63
N ASP A 74 -0.49 -1.49 2.86
CA ASP A 74 0.90 -1.21 3.22
C ASP A 74 0.99 -0.38 4.51
N HIS A 75 1.97 -0.69 5.34
CA HIS A 75 2.29 0.11 6.53
C HIS A 75 1.15 0.31 7.55
N SER A 76 0.11 -0.52 7.55
CA SER A 76 -0.99 -0.42 8.53
C SER A 76 -0.57 -0.61 10.00
N TYR A 77 0.63 -1.12 10.24
CA TYR A 77 1.25 -1.28 11.56
C TYR A 77 2.06 -0.04 12.02
N ASP A 78 2.30 0.95 11.15
CA ASP A 78 2.95 2.20 11.56
C ASP A 78 1.95 3.05 12.38
N GLN A 79 2.46 3.84 13.34
CA GLN A 79 1.62 4.75 14.14
C GLN A 79 0.90 5.78 13.26
N ILE A 80 1.57 6.22 12.19
CA ILE A 80 0.99 7.06 11.15
C ILE A 80 1.17 6.28 9.84
N PRO A 81 0.15 5.51 9.41
CA PRO A 81 0.22 4.72 8.19
C PRO A 81 0.44 5.59 6.94
N ALA A 82 0.99 4.98 5.90
CA ALA A 82 1.12 5.64 4.61
C ALA A 82 -0.26 6.00 4.03
N MET A 83 -0.37 7.17 3.42
CA MET A 83 -1.60 7.60 2.74
C MET A 83 -1.93 6.72 1.53
N GLY A 84 -0.90 6.13 0.90
CA GLY A 84 -1.04 5.24 -0.24
C GLY A 84 0.31 4.89 -0.84
N SER A 85 0.28 4.04 -1.86
CA SER A 85 1.47 3.53 -2.56
C SER A 85 1.49 4.02 -4.00
N ILE A 86 2.68 4.32 -4.52
CA ILE A 86 2.90 4.68 -5.92
C ILE A 86 3.79 3.60 -6.53
N LEU A 87 3.25 2.87 -7.51
CA LEU A 87 3.95 1.78 -8.18
C LEU A 87 4.25 2.16 -9.63
N LEU A 88 5.45 1.81 -10.08
CA LEU A 88 5.87 1.94 -11.47
C LEU A 88 6.35 0.58 -11.97
N ALA A 89 5.60 -0.01 -12.90
CA ALA A 89 5.98 -1.27 -13.52
C ALA A 89 7.25 -1.06 -14.38
N ARG A 90 8.27 -1.89 -14.14
CA ARG A 90 9.52 -1.92 -14.92
C ARG A 90 9.55 -3.14 -15.83
N GLU A 91 9.35 -4.31 -15.25
CA GLU A 91 9.30 -5.59 -15.94
C GLU A 91 8.07 -6.34 -15.44
N THR A 92 7.29 -6.90 -16.37
CA THR A 92 6.09 -7.67 -16.07
C THR A 92 6.11 -8.96 -16.89
N PRO A 93 5.60 -10.08 -16.35
CA PRO A 93 5.49 -11.31 -17.13
C PRO A 93 4.51 -11.12 -18.31
N LYS A 94 4.65 -11.95 -19.35
CA LYS A 94 3.74 -11.91 -20.51
C LYS A 94 2.29 -12.24 -20.14
N THR A 95 2.10 -13.04 -19.09
CA THR A 95 0.80 -13.47 -18.56
C THR A 95 0.88 -13.62 -17.04
N GLY A 96 -0.19 -13.27 -16.32
CA GLY A 96 -0.21 -13.25 -14.86
C GLY A 96 0.47 -12.01 -14.28
N GLY A 97 0.63 -11.98 -12.95
CA GLY A 97 1.21 -10.83 -12.24
C GLY A 97 0.22 -9.69 -11.96
N ASP A 98 -1.08 -9.94 -12.13
CA ASP A 98 -2.11 -8.98 -11.79
C ASP A 98 -2.10 -8.66 -10.29
N THR A 99 -2.33 -7.39 -9.96
CA THR A 99 -2.59 -6.95 -8.59
C THR A 99 -4.08 -6.75 -8.40
N LEU A 100 -4.66 -7.46 -7.44
CA LEU A 100 -6.06 -7.29 -7.07
C LEU A 100 -6.20 -6.15 -6.06
N PHE A 101 -7.25 -5.34 -6.21
CA PHE A 101 -7.57 -4.24 -5.31
C PHE A 101 -9.00 -4.40 -4.77
N ALA A 102 -9.20 -3.99 -3.52
CA ALA A 102 -10.51 -3.97 -2.86
C ALA A 102 -10.79 -2.58 -2.30
N ASN A 103 -12.03 -2.11 -2.47
CA ASN A 103 -12.47 -0.83 -1.93
C ASN A 103 -13.08 -1.03 -0.53
N MET A 104 -12.35 -0.63 0.51
CA MET A 104 -12.79 -0.82 1.90
C MET A 104 -13.98 0.07 2.30
N TYR A 105 -14.19 1.21 1.64
CA TYR A 105 -15.41 2.01 1.84
C TYR A 105 -16.64 1.24 1.37
N ARG A 106 -16.60 0.69 0.15
CA ARG A 106 -17.68 -0.14 -0.41
C ARG A 106 -17.91 -1.41 0.40
N ALA A 107 -16.83 -2.04 0.86
CA ALA A 107 -16.93 -3.22 1.73
C ALA A 107 -17.69 -2.87 3.03
N TYR A 108 -17.33 -1.77 3.70
CA TYR A 108 -18.02 -1.32 4.91
C TYR A 108 -19.47 -0.91 4.63
N GLU A 109 -19.73 -0.16 3.56
CA GLU A 109 -21.09 0.25 3.13
C GLU A 109 -22.02 -0.94 2.92
N SER A 110 -21.49 -2.07 2.42
CA SER A 110 -22.25 -3.29 2.13
C SER A 110 -22.62 -4.12 3.37
N LEU A 111 -22.06 -3.81 4.54
CA LEU A 111 -22.39 -4.50 5.79
C LEU A 111 -23.81 -4.14 6.25
N SER A 112 -24.45 -5.05 6.99
CA SER A 112 -25.72 -4.75 7.67
C SER A 112 -25.53 -3.67 8.74
N ASP A 113 -26.56 -2.88 9.01
CA ASP A 113 -26.48 -1.80 10.01
C ASP A 113 -26.15 -2.31 11.41
N GLY A 114 -26.62 -3.51 11.77
CA GLY A 114 -26.27 -4.15 13.04
C GLY A 114 -24.77 -4.49 13.14
N LEU A 115 -24.17 -4.97 12.05
CA LEU A 115 -22.74 -5.26 12.02
C LEU A 115 -21.91 -3.97 12.00
N LYS A 116 -22.33 -2.92 11.28
CA LYS A 116 -21.71 -1.59 11.35
C LYS A 116 -21.70 -1.07 12.79
N GLY A 117 -22.85 -1.10 13.46
CA GLY A 117 -22.97 -0.67 14.86
C GLY A 117 -22.13 -1.50 15.83
N THR A 118 -21.91 -2.78 15.54
CA THR A 118 -21.01 -3.64 16.34
C THR A 118 -19.55 -3.24 16.16
N LEU A 119 -19.13 -2.94 14.92
CA LEU A 119 -17.73 -2.66 14.58
C LEU A 119 -17.29 -1.22 14.90
N GLU A 120 -18.22 -0.27 14.97
CA GLU A 120 -17.92 1.17 15.11
C GLU A 120 -17.08 1.51 16.36
N SER A 121 -17.28 0.78 17.47
CA SER A 121 -16.51 0.98 18.71
C SER A 121 -15.30 0.02 18.86
N MET A 122 -15.04 -0.83 17.87
CA MET A 122 -13.98 -1.83 17.94
C MET A 122 -12.66 -1.27 17.42
N ASN A 123 -11.56 -1.79 17.97
CA ASN A 123 -10.21 -1.47 17.52
C ASN A 123 -9.57 -2.71 16.90
N ALA A 124 -8.83 -2.51 15.80
CA ALA A 124 -8.02 -3.53 15.16
C ALA A 124 -6.54 -3.36 15.52
N CYS A 125 -5.85 -4.48 15.74
CA CYS A 125 -4.42 -4.50 16.04
C CYS A 125 -3.65 -4.95 14.79
N HIS A 126 -2.74 -4.10 14.30
CA HIS A 126 -1.93 -4.36 13.11
C HIS A 126 -0.48 -4.58 13.50
N SER A 127 0.16 -5.61 12.95
CA SER A 127 1.55 -5.97 13.27
C SER A 127 2.29 -6.44 12.03
N SER A 128 3.58 -6.09 11.93
CA SER A 128 4.50 -6.59 10.91
C SER A 128 5.12 -7.95 11.27
N SER A 129 4.78 -8.52 12.43
CA SER A 129 5.29 -9.83 12.86
C SER A 129 4.68 -10.94 12.00
N PRO A 130 5.45 -11.95 11.58
CA PRO A 130 4.89 -13.13 10.92
C PRO A 130 3.85 -13.78 11.84
N LEU A 131 2.62 -13.93 11.36
CA LEU A 131 1.48 -14.53 12.08
C LEU A 131 1.76 -15.97 12.59
N PHE A 132 2.85 -16.61 12.14
CA PHE A 132 3.22 -18.00 12.46
C PHE A 132 4.10 -18.18 13.70
N PHE A 133 4.68 -17.13 14.27
CA PHE A 133 5.30 -17.23 15.59
C PHE A 133 4.23 -16.93 16.63
N GLY A 134 3.64 -18.01 17.13
CA GLY A 134 2.45 -18.09 17.99
C GLY A 134 2.12 -16.79 18.71
N ALA A 135 0.89 -16.33 18.49
CA ALA A 135 0.23 -15.22 19.16
C ALA A 135 0.81 -14.95 20.56
N GLN A 136 1.90 -14.20 20.65
CA GLN A 136 2.23 -13.55 21.87
C GLN A 136 1.12 -12.53 22.02
N ASN A 137 0.30 -12.75 23.04
CA ASN A 137 -0.73 -11.86 23.59
C ASN A 137 -0.16 -10.47 23.94
N ARG A 138 0.51 -9.79 23.01
CA ARG A 138 0.49 -8.34 22.96
C ARG A 138 -0.84 -7.98 22.36
N LEU A 139 -1.86 -8.09 23.22
CA LEU A 139 -3.00 -7.18 23.15
C LEU A 139 -2.41 -5.80 22.84
N CYS A 140 -2.85 -5.18 21.76
CA CYS A 140 -2.72 -3.74 21.57
C CYS A 140 -3.42 -3.07 22.77
N ARG A 141 -2.75 -3.02 23.92
CA ARG A 141 -3.20 -2.35 25.14
C ARG A 141 -2.74 -0.91 25.03
N GLY A 142 -3.70 0.01 24.98
CA GLY A 142 -3.44 1.44 24.99
C GLY A 142 -3.72 2.10 23.64
N PHE A 143 -4.98 2.43 23.42
CA PHE A 143 -5.36 3.76 22.98
C PHE A 143 -6.04 4.45 24.16
#